data_AF-A0A530M4H9-F1
#
_entry.id   AF-A0A530M4H9-F1
#
_cell.length_a   1.000
_cell.length_b   1.000
_cell.length_c   1.000
_cell.angle_alpha   90.00
_cell.angle_beta   90.00
_cell.angle_gamma   90.00
#
_symmetry.space_group_name_H-M   'P 1'
#
loop_
_entity.id
_entity.type
_entity.pdbx_description
1 polymer ?
#
loop_
_entity_poly.entity_id
_entity_poly.type
_entity_poly.pdbx_seq_one_letter_code
_entity_poly.pdbx_strand_id
1 'polypeptide(L)'
;ADPEEASALAEIRRLLERAVSDLPEHFRIVFVMRDVEEMSTEETALLLGLRPQTVKTRLHRARRLLRETLRDKLATVFTDTFPFAGAPCDRLMQSVLDRLGIS
;
A
#
# COMPACT_ATOMS: atom_id res chain seq x y z
N ALA A 1 6.81 -7.45 25.11
CA ALA A 1 7.04 -6.86 23.79
C ALA A 1 8.40 -6.20 23.85
N ASP A 2 9.29 -6.56 22.94
CA ASP A 2 10.59 -5.91 22.83
C ASP A 2 10.35 -4.41 22.48
N PRO A 3 10.96 -3.46 23.21
CA PRO A 3 10.84 -2.03 22.90
C PRO A 3 11.15 -1.69 21.44
N GLU A 4 12.07 -2.43 20.81
CA GLU A 4 12.44 -2.21 19.41
C GLU A 4 11.32 -2.62 18.44
N GLU A 5 10.69 -3.78 18.68
CA GLU A 5 9.54 -4.26 17.88
C GLU A 5 8.34 -3.30 17.97
N ALA A 6 8.07 -2.76 19.16
CA ALA A 6 6.99 -1.80 19.38
C ALA A 6 7.25 -0.48 18.62
N SER A 7 8.51 -0.03 18.58
CA SER A 7 8.92 1.16 17.86
C SER A 7 8.79 0.99 16.34
N ALA A 8 9.28 -0.12 15.78
CA ALA A 8 9.19 -0.42 14.36
C ALA A 8 7.73 -0.47 13.87
N LEU A 9 6.85 -1.11 14.63
CA LEU A 9 5.43 -1.18 14.30
C LEU A 9 4.75 0.21 14.36
N ALA A 10 5.16 1.06 15.30
CA ALA A 10 4.67 2.44 15.37
C ALA A 10 5.11 3.30 14.17
N GLU A 11 6.29 3.03 13.62
CA GLU A 11 6.77 3.71 12.42
C GLU A 11 5.99 3.29 11.16
N ILE A 12 5.73 1.99 11.00
CA ILE A 12 4.87 1.47 9.93
C ILE A 12 3.47 2.07 10.02
N ARG A 13 2.87 2.12 11.22
CA ARG A 13 1.54 2.74 11.43
C ARG A 13 1.53 4.20 10.99
N ARG A 14 2.51 5.00 11.44
CA ARG A 14 2.61 6.43 11.08
C ARG A 14 2.79 6.63 9.57
N LEU A 15 3.45 5.70 8.87
CA LEU A 15 3.58 5.75 7.41
C LEU A 15 2.23 5.52 6.73
N LEU A 16 1.48 4.50 7.18
CA LEU A 16 0.15 4.19 6.66
C LEU A 16 -0.85 5.32 6.92
N GLU A 17 -0.89 5.85 8.13
CA GLU A 17 -1.76 6.98 8.51
C GLU A 17 -1.50 8.22 7.64
N ARG A 18 -0.22 8.53 7.39
CA ARG A 18 0.17 9.61 6.49
C ARG A 18 -0.26 9.34 5.05
N ALA A 19 -0.02 8.13 4.53
CA ALA A 19 -0.43 7.77 3.18
C ALA A 19 -1.95 7.87 2.97
N VAL A 20 -2.75 7.48 3.97
CA VAL A 20 -4.21 7.65 3.94
C VAL A 20 -4.61 9.11 4.03
N SER A 21 -3.92 9.92 4.84
CA SER A 21 -4.17 11.35 4.99
C SER A 21 -3.84 12.16 3.73
N ASP A 22 -2.82 11.72 2.97
CA ASP A 22 -2.38 12.33 1.71
C ASP A 22 -3.39 12.09 0.56
N LEU A 23 -4.36 11.19 0.72
CA LEU A 23 -5.40 10.96 -0.29
C LEU A 23 -6.33 12.19 -0.43
N PRO A 24 -6.73 12.54 -1.67
CA PRO A 24 -7.81 13.49 -1.88
C PRO A 24 -9.06 13.11 -1.07
N GLU A 25 -9.68 14.10 -0.43
CA GLU A 25 -10.72 13.89 0.58
C GLU A 25 -11.85 12.95 0.12
N HIS A 26 -12.34 13.13 -1.10
CA HIS A 26 -13.42 12.32 -1.67
C HIS A 26 -13.05 10.84 -1.90
N PHE A 27 -11.76 10.52 -2.02
CA PHE A 27 -11.25 9.14 -2.06
C PHE A 27 -10.98 8.62 -0.64
N ARG A 28 -10.42 9.47 0.23
CA ARG A 28 -10.13 9.14 1.64
C ARG A 28 -11.39 8.73 2.39
N ILE A 29 -12.47 9.50 2.29
CA ILE A 29 -13.75 9.21 2.96
C ILE A 29 -14.29 7.84 2.51
N VAL A 30 -14.31 7.58 1.21
CA VAL A 30 -14.79 6.29 0.66
C VAL A 30 -13.90 5.13 1.11
N PHE A 31 -12.58 5.33 1.16
CA PHE A 31 -11.64 4.32 1.63
C PHE A 31 -11.85 3.99 3.11
N VAL A 32 -11.94 5.00 3.98
CA VAL A 32 -12.17 4.79 5.42
C VAL A 32 -13.48 4.05 5.65
N MET A 33 -14.58 4.50 5.04
CA MET A 33 -15.88 3.84 5.22
C MET A 33 -15.89 2.37 4.74
N ARG A 34 -15.20 2.04 3.64
CA ARG A 34 -15.24 0.70 3.04
C ARG A 34 -14.20 -0.28 3.56
N ASP A 35 -12.98 0.18 3.81
CA ASP A 35 -11.83 -0.67 4.13
C ASP A 35 -11.42 -0.58 5.62
N VAL A 36 -11.81 0.47 6.33
CA VAL A 36 -11.50 0.64 7.77
C VAL A 36 -12.73 0.36 8.63
N GLU A 37 -13.87 0.96 8.28
CA GLU A 37 -15.15 0.78 8.99
C GLU A 37 -15.97 -0.41 8.44
N GLU A 38 -15.49 -1.07 7.38
CA GLU A 38 -16.09 -2.24 6.73
C GLU A 38 -17.57 -2.08 6.27
N MET A 39 -18.08 -0.84 6.19
CA MET A 39 -19.46 -0.53 5.78
C MET A 39 -19.73 -0.97 4.35
N SER A 40 -20.93 -1.40 3.97
CA SER A 40 -21.22 -1.82 2.59
C SER A 40 -21.10 -0.69 1.55
N THR A 41 -21.07 -1.07 0.26
CA THR A 41 -21.04 -0.08 -0.84
C THR A 41 -22.33 0.73 -0.87
N GLU A 42 -23.44 0.07 -0.54
CA GLU A 42 -24.80 0.57 -0.53
C GLU A 42 -25.01 1.57 0.61
N GLU A 43 -24.56 1.24 1.84
CA GLU A 43 -24.60 2.16 2.98
C GLU A 43 -23.71 3.39 2.74
N THR A 44 -22.49 3.17 2.23
CA THR A 44 -21.57 4.26 1.89
C THR A 44 -22.16 5.18 0.82
N ALA A 45 -22.83 4.60 -0.20
CA ALA A 45 -23.48 5.36 -1.25
C ALA A 45 -24.62 6.22 -0.70
N LEU A 46 -25.45 5.66 0.17
CA LEU A 46 -26.55 6.36 0.82
C LEU A 46 -26.06 7.54 1.68
N LEU A 47 -25.07 7.30 2.54
CA LEU A 47 -24.54 8.30 3.47
C LEU A 47 -23.83 9.45 2.76
N LEU A 48 -23.17 9.19 1.64
CA LEU A 48 -22.44 10.20 0.86
C LEU A 48 -23.27 10.82 -0.26
N GLY A 49 -24.53 10.41 -0.46
CA GLY A 49 -25.36 10.87 -1.57
C GLY A 49 -24.79 10.51 -2.94
N LEU A 50 -24.12 9.36 -3.06
CA LEU A 50 -23.46 8.90 -4.28
C LEU A 50 -24.18 7.70 -4.90
N ARG A 51 -23.89 7.41 -6.17
CA ARG A 51 -24.28 6.13 -6.76
C ARG A 51 -23.34 5.02 -6.26
N PRO A 52 -23.80 3.78 -6.05
CA PRO A 52 -22.93 2.65 -5.67
C PRO A 52 -21.74 2.44 -6.63
N GLN A 53 -21.94 2.70 -7.93
CA GLN A 53 -20.87 2.65 -8.93
C GLN A 53 -19.80 3.74 -8.71
N THR A 54 -20.18 4.93 -8.25
CA THR A 54 -19.25 6.00 -7.87
C THR A 54 -18.43 5.61 -6.65
N VAL A 55 -19.04 4.93 -5.66
CA VAL A 55 -18.32 4.40 -4.50
C VAL A 55 -17.27 3.37 -4.95
N LYS A 56 -17.65 2.39 -5.78
CA LYS A 56 -16.72 1.36 -6.30
C LYS A 56 -15.53 1.99 -7.06
N THR A 57 -15.80 2.95 -7.93
CA THR A 57 -14.76 3.63 -8.71
C THR A 57 -13.86 4.51 -7.85
N ARG A 58 -14.41 5.25 -6.88
CA ARG A 58 -13.63 6.02 -5.90
C ARG A 58 -12.77 5.12 -5.03
N LEU A 59 -13.29 4.00 -4.53
CA LEU A 59 -12.53 3.05 -3.72
C LEU A 59 -11.36 2.44 -4.51
N HIS A 60 -11.61 2.04 -5.76
CA HIS A 60 -10.55 1.55 -6.64
C HIS A 60 -9.44 2.60 -6.84
N ARG A 61 -9.81 3.86 -7.10
CA ARG A 61 -8.85 4.96 -7.24
C ARG A 61 -8.09 5.24 -5.94
N ALA A 62 -8.78 5.23 -4.79
CA ALA A 62 -8.16 5.40 -3.48
C ALA A 62 -7.07 4.33 -3.22
N ARG A 63 -7.41 3.06 -3.44
CA ARG A 63 -6.46 1.93 -3.28
C ARG A 63 -5.28 2.04 -4.24
N ARG A 64 -5.51 2.46 -5.48
CA ARG A 64 -4.44 2.66 -6.46
C ARG A 64 -3.49 3.77 -6.02
N LEU A 65 -4.01 4.93 -5.63
CA LEU A 65 -3.22 6.06 -5.15
C LEU A 65 -2.43 5.67 -3.89
N LEU A 66 -3.05 4.97 -2.93
CA LEU A 66 -2.35 4.46 -1.75
C LEU A 66 -1.18 3.57 -2.13
N ARG A 67 -1.38 2.60 -3.04
CA ARG A 67 -0.29 1.72 -3.50
C ARG A 67 0.83 2.51 -4.18
N GLU A 68 0.49 3.50 -5.00
CA GLU A 68 1.48 4.36 -5.65
C GLU A 68 2.29 5.15 -4.61
N THR A 69 1.62 5.83 -3.68
CA THR A 69 2.26 6.58 -2.60
C THR A 69 3.13 5.70 -1.70
N LEU A 70 2.65 4.52 -1.32
CA LEU A 70 3.40 3.58 -0.48
C LEU A 70 4.61 3.02 -1.22
N ARG A 71 4.47 2.67 -2.51
CA ARG A 71 5.59 2.22 -3.33
C ARG A 71 6.67 3.30 -3.39
N ASP A 72 6.31 4.55 -3.60
CA ASP A 72 7.28 5.63 -3.73
C ASP A 72 7.97 5.93 -2.39
N LYS A 73 7.24 5.91 -1.26
CA LYS A 73 7.81 6.05 0.10
C LYS A 73 8.66 4.85 0.52
N LEU A 74 8.37 3.65 0.03
CA LEU A 74 9.15 2.44 0.31
C LEU A 74 10.30 2.24 -0.67
N ALA A 75 10.28 2.83 -1.87
CA ALA A 75 11.35 2.69 -2.85
C ALA A 75 12.71 3.15 -2.28
N THR A 76 12.71 4.22 -1.47
CA THR A 76 13.90 4.66 -0.73
C THR A 76 14.35 3.61 0.28
N VAL A 77 13.42 3.06 1.07
CA VAL A 77 13.69 2.00 2.04
C VAL A 77 14.22 0.74 1.38
N PHE A 78 13.67 0.34 0.23
CA PHE A 78 14.15 -0.82 -0.53
C PHE A 78 15.54 -0.60 -1.11
N THR A 79 15.84 0.63 -1.55
CA THR A 79 17.19 0.98 -2.02
C THR A 79 18.19 0.86 -0.86
N ASP A 80 17.81 1.27 0.35
CA ASP A 80 18.68 1.20 1.54
C ASP A 80 18.75 -0.20 2.18
N THR A 81 17.69 -1.01 2.05
CA THR A 81 17.63 -2.40 2.54
C THR A 81 18.38 -3.36 1.61
N PHE A 82 18.46 -3.03 0.33
CA PHE A 82 19.29 -3.72 -0.67
C PHE A 82 20.38 -2.78 -1.18
N PRO A 83 21.29 -2.29 -0.31
CA PRO A 83 22.22 -1.21 -0.66
C PRO A 83 23.25 -1.62 -1.72
N PHE A 84 23.35 -2.92 -2.02
CA PHE A 84 24.09 -3.46 -3.16
C PHE A 84 23.25 -4.50 -3.89
N ALA A 85 22.79 -4.14 -5.09
CA ALA A 85 22.33 -5.07 -6.12
C ALA A 85 23.52 -5.90 -6.66
N GLY A 86 24.16 -6.69 -5.79
CA GLY A 86 25.21 -7.65 -6.11
C GLY A 86 24.78 -9.05 -5.67
N ALA A 87 25.34 -9.56 -4.58
CA ALA A 87 25.19 -10.98 -4.21
C ALA A 87 23.74 -11.52 -4.07
N PRO A 88 22.73 -10.79 -3.53
CA PRO A 88 21.35 -11.29 -3.48
C PRO A 88 20.66 -11.27 -4.84
N CYS A 89 20.97 -10.27 -5.68
CA CYS A 89 20.41 -10.13 -7.03
C CYS A 89 21.04 -11.16 -7.98
N ASP A 90 22.33 -11.45 -7.80
CA ASP A 90 23.06 -12.49 -8.53
C ASP A 90 22.49 -13.87 -8.23
N ARG A 91 22.18 -14.19 -6.95
CA ARG A 91 21.53 -15.46 -6.60
C ARG A 91 20.13 -15.60 -7.18
N LEU A 92 19.36 -14.51 -7.19
CA LEU A 92 18.01 -14.51 -7.75
C LEU A 92 18.06 -14.63 -9.28
N MET A 93 18.97 -13.90 -9.93
CA MET A 93 19.24 -14.00 -11.36
C MET A 93 19.71 -15.41 -11.74
N GLN A 94 20.66 -15.98 -11.00
CA GLN A 94 21.15 -17.35 -11.23
C GLN A 94 20.02 -18.37 -11.11
N SER A 95 19.16 -18.26 -10.08
CA SER A 95 17.98 -19.12 -9.96
C SER A 95 16.99 -18.97 -11.12
N VAL A 96 16.87 -17.80 -11.73
CA VAL A 96 16.05 -17.59 -12.94
C VAL A 96 16.73 -18.18 -14.17
N LEU A 97 18.04 -17.97 -14.33
CA LEU A 97 18.82 -18.52 -15.44
C LEU A 97 18.84 -20.06 -15.41
N ASP A 98 19.02 -20.67 -14.24
CA ASP A 98 18.96 -22.12 -14.04
C ASP A 98 17.57 -22.67 -14.41
N ARG A 99 16.49 -21.99 -14.02
CA ARG A 99 15.11 -22.38 -14.35
C ARG A 99 14.78 -22.26 -15.84
N LEU A 100 15.41 -21.30 -16.53
CA LEU A 100 15.26 -21.12 -17.97
C LEU A 100 16.21 -22.01 -18.78
N GLY A 101 17.13 -22.74 -18.12
CA GLY A 101 18.13 -23.58 -18.77
C GLY A 101 19.18 -22.80 -19.55
N ILE A 102 19.46 -21.55 -19.13
CA ILE A 102 20.40 -20.62 -19.79
C ILE A 102 21.75 -20.58 -19.04
N SER A 103 21.89 -21.34 -17.95
CA SER A 103 23.15 -21.46 -17.18
C SER A 103 24.05 -22.58 -17.67
#